data_AF-A0A3D3BTU7-F1
#
_entry.id   AF-A0A3D3BTU7-F1
#
_cell.length_a   1.000
_cell.length_b   1.000
_cell.length_c   1.000
_cell.angle_alpha   90.00
_cell.angle_beta   90.00
_cell.angle_gamma   90.00
#
_symmetry.space_group_name_H-M   'P 1'
#
loop_
_entity.id
_entity.type
_entity.pdbx_description
1 polymer ?
#
loop_
_entity_poly.entity_id
_entity_poly.type
_entity_poly.pdbx_seq_one_letter_code
_entity_poly.pdbx_strand_id
1 'polypeptide(L)'
;MTADQLSMFGSEEVLKTKGGKAISFNLNKTINGPQQAVFDHWLIPVFVGEWMFGPKVQAEKVLELKNTVRKNGSYEYRIERKGKEIIHSGEFLELDIPNRVSLSWRESPKE
;
A
#
# COMPACT_ATOMS: atom_id res chain seq x y z
N MET A 1 6.27 6.93 48.38
CA MET A 1 7.57 7.38 47.86
C MET A 1 7.82 6.62 46.57
N THR A 2 8.22 7.35 45.52
CA THR A 2 8.95 6.91 44.30
C THR A 2 8.31 5.78 43.47
N ALA A 3 7.66 6.05 42.33
CA ALA A 3 8.22 6.52 41.06
C ALA A 3 9.31 5.59 40.50
N ASP A 4 9.21 5.31 39.20
CA ASP A 4 10.30 4.85 38.34
C ASP A 4 10.81 3.43 38.67
N GLN A 5 10.59 2.40 37.86
CA GLN A 5 11.26 2.21 36.58
C GLN A 5 10.62 0.97 35.94
N LEU A 6 10.08 1.08 34.73
CA LEU A 6 10.26 0.10 33.64
C LEU A 6 9.52 0.62 32.40
N SER A 7 9.88 1.84 32.03
CA SER A 7 9.73 2.38 30.68
C SER A 7 11.01 2.04 29.93
N MET A 8 11.11 0.83 29.37
CA MET A 8 12.29 0.41 28.61
C MET A 8 11.98 -0.57 27.48
N PHE A 9 10.83 -0.48 26.81
CA PHE A 9 10.74 -1.00 25.44
C PHE A 9 9.95 -0.03 24.57
N GLY A 10 10.53 0.20 23.39
CA GLY A 10 10.37 1.40 22.58
C GLY A 10 8.93 1.73 22.23
N SER A 11 8.68 3.03 22.23
CA SER A 11 7.60 3.68 21.52
C SER A 11 7.51 3.14 20.09
N GLU A 12 6.60 2.19 19.86
CA GLU A 12 5.92 2.14 18.57
C GLU A 12 5.17 3.46 18.48
N GLU A 13 5.73 4.41 17.73
CA GLU A 13 5.01 5.60 17.29
C GLU A 13 3.86 5.13 16.39
N VAL A 14 2.77 4.73 17.06
CA VAL A 14 1.46 4.58 16.45
C VAL A 14 1.10 5.96 15.92
N LEU A 15 1.25 6.11 14.61
CA LEU A 15 0.80 7.26 13.83
C LEU A 15 -0.58 7.69 14.35
N LYS A 16 -0.62 8.82 15.07
CA LYS A 16 -1.87 9.42 15.57
C LYS A 16 -2.70 9.91 14.38
N THR A 17 -3.48 9.01 13.78
CA THR A 17 -4.58 9.40 12.89
C THR A 17 -5.76 9.81 13.75
N LYS A 18 -6.19 11.07 13.60
CA LYS A 18 -7.35 11.70 14.26
C LYS A 18 -8.52 10.71 14.47
N GLY A 19 -8.76 10.27 15.71
CA GLY A 19 -10.05 9.91 16.32
C GLY A 19 -11.09 9.06 15.58
N GLY A 20 -10.80 8.50 14.40
CA GLY A 20 -11.70 7.64 13.65
C GLY A 20 -11.52 6.20 14.10
N LYS A 21 -12.61 5.48 14.36
CA LYS A 21 -12.56 4.02 14.53
C LYS A 21 -11.97 3.40 13.27
N ALA A 22 -11.01 2.49 13.42
CA ALA A 22 -10.51 1.72 12.30
C ALA A 22 -11.67 0.94 11.66
N ILE A 23 -11.82 1.07 10.34
CA ILE A 23 -12.82 0.33 9.57
C ILE A 23 -12.08 -0.76 8.81
N SER A 24 -12.52 -2.01 8.96
CA SER A 24 -12.02 -3.14 8.18
C SER A 24 -13.02 -3.51 7.09
N PHE A 25 -12.52 -3.73 5.89
CA PHE A 25 -13.31 -4.24 4.76
C PHE A 25 -12.72 -5.59 4.33
N ASN A 26 -13.58 -6.56 4.03
CA ASN A 26 -13.18 -7.84 3.45
C ASN A 26 -13.87 -7.99 2.09
N LEU A 27 -13.09 -8.32 1.07
CA LEU A 27 -13.59 -8.59 -0.27
C LEU A 27 -13.11 -9.97 -0.69
N ASN A 28 -14.05 -10.80 -1.16
CA ASN A 28 -13.75 -12.08 -1.78
C ASN A 28 -14.17 -12.03 -3.25
N LYS A 29 -13.25 -12.40 -4.15
CA LYS A 29 -13.48 -12.45 -5.59
C LYS A 29 -12.71 -13.62 -6.19
N THR A 30 -13.41 -14.47 -6.93
CA THR A 30 -12.80 -15.53 -7.71
C THR A 30 -12.22 -14.97 -9.01
N ILE A 31 -10.96 -15.30 -9.31
CA ILE A 31 -10.26 -14.90 -10.53
C ILE A 31 -9.83 -16.18 -11.24
N ASN A 32 -10.16 -16.29 -12.54
CA ASN A 32 -9.73 -17.41 -13.36
C ASN A 32 -8.29 -17.17 -13.84
N GLY A 33 -7.34 -17.92 -13.32
CA GLY A 33 -5.94 -17.87 -13.73
C GLY A 33 -5.00 -18.58 -12.75
N PRO A 34 -3.72 -18.76 -13.10
CA PRO A 34 -2.72 -19.28 -12.19
C PRO A 34 -2.56 -18.37 -10.96
N GLN A 35 -2.52 -18.93 -9.75
CA GLN A 35 -2.35 -18.18 -8.50
C GLN A 35 -1.11 -17.28 -8.54
N GLN A 36 -0.01 -17.79 -9.11
CA GLN A 36 1.24 -17.03 -9.25
C GLN A 36 1.08 -15.80 -10.14
N ALA A 37 0.35 -15.89 -11.25
CA ALA A 37 0.10 -14.75 -12.12
C ALA A 37 -0.71 -13.67 -11.40
N VAL A 38 -1.75 -14.06 -10.64
CA VAL A 38 -2.53 -13.10 -9.84
C VAL A 38 -1.64 -12.43 -8.80
N PHE A 39 -0.73 -13.18 -8.18
CA PHE A 39 0.22 -12.65 -7.21
C PHE A 39 1.21 -11.66 -7.85
N ASP A 40 1.77 -12.00 -9.01
CA ASP A 40 2.70 -11.14 -9.75
C ASP A 40 2.07 -9.80 -10.16
N HIS A 41 0.75 -9.78 -10.41
CA HIS A 41 -0.01 -8.56 -10.68
C HIS A 41 -0.08 -7.56 -9.49
N TRP A 42 0.21 -8.02 -8.27
CA TRP A 42 0.34 -7.16 -7.08
C TRP A 42 1.78 -6.67 -6.86
N LEU A 43 2.77 -7.38 -7.41
CA LEU A 43 4.18 -7.06 -7.22
C LEU A 43 4.76 -6.22 -8.35
N ILE A 44 4.33 -6.43 -9.58
CA ILE A 44 4.95 -5.75 -10.73
C ILE A 44 4.24 -4.41 -10.94
N PRO A 45 4.98 -3.27 -10.90
CA PRO A 45 4.42 -1.93 -11.06
C PRO A 45 3.55 -1.78 -12.29
N VAL A 46 4.03 -2.30 -13.43
CA VAL A 46 3.34 -2.19 -14.71
C VAL A 46 1.94 -2.79 -14.61
N PHE A 47 1.80 -3.96 -13.99
CA PHE A 47 0.50 -4.59 -13.79
C PHE A 47 -0.38 -3.84 -12.79
N VAL A 48 0.17 -3.43 -11.65
CA VAL A 48 -0.56 -2.61 -10.66
C VAL A 48 -1.10 -1.34 -11.33
N GLY A 49 -0.27 -0.69 -12.14
CA GLY A 49 -0.64 0.49 -12.92
C GLY A 49 -1.78 0.27 -13.91
N GLU A 50 -1.93 -0.93 -14.45
CA GLU A 50 -2.98 -1.25 -15.43
C GLU A 50 -4.33 -1.59 -14.81
N TRP A 51 -4.34 -2.28 -13.66
CA TRP A 51 -5.58 -2.76 -13.05
C TRP A 51 -6.07 -1.90 -11.89
N MET A 52 -5.16 -1.24 -11.16
CA MET A 52 -5.49 -0.39 -10.00
C MET A 52 -5.68 1.07 -10.40
N PHE A 53 -4.93 1.54 -11.40
CA PHE A 53 -4.96 2.90 -11.90
C PHE A 53 -5.28 2.92 -13.39
N GLY A 54 -5.56 4.10 -13.94
CA GLY A 54 -5.79 4.27 -15.36
C GLY A 54 -7.26 4.40 -15.75
N PRO A 55 -7.53 4.81 -17.01
CA PRO A 55 -8.84 5.24 -17.50
C PRO A 55 -9.93 4.18 -17.41
N LYS A 56 -9.54 2.90 -17.30
CA LYS A 56 -10.45 1.75 -17.14
C LYS A 56 -11.01 1.65 -15.72
N VAL A 57 -10.30 2.18 -14.73
CA VAL A 57 -10.72 2.18 -13.32
C VAL A 57 -11.30 3.54 -12.97
N GLN A 58 -10.55 4.62 -13.24
CA GLN A 58 -10.93 6.01 -13.00
C GLN A 58 -10.24 6.94 -14.02
N ALA A 59 -10.70 8.18 -14.17
CA ALA A 59 -10.03 9.21 -14.98
C ALA A 59 -8.72 9.70 -14.31
N GLU A 60 -7.80 8.77 -14.08
CA GLU A 60 -6.51 8.91 -13.42
C GLU A 60 -5.42 8.46 -14.40
N LYS A 61 -4.33 9.22 -14.50
CA LYS A 61 -3.19 8.94 -15.37
C LYS A 61 -1.99 8.55 -14.52
N VAL A 62 -1.42 7.39 -14.78
CA VAL A 62 -0.17 6.98 -14.15
C VAL A 62 0.97 7.83 -14.70
N LEU A 63 1.72 8.50 -13.81
CA LEU A 63 2.90 9.29 -14.17
C LEU A 63 4.18 8.48 -13.95
N GLU A 64 4.33 7.89 -12.77
CA GLU A 64 5.53 7.14 -12.39
C GLU A 64 5.17 6.02 -11.42
N LEU A 65 5.72 4.82 -11.61
CA LEU A 65 5.55 3.72 -10.68
C LEU A 65 6.91 3.17 -10.30
N LYS A 66 7.27 3.34 -9.03
CA LYS A 66 8.47 2.78 -8.42
C LYS A 66 8.06 1.71 -7.43
N ASN A 67 8.68 0.54 -7.54
CA ASN A 67 8.46 -0.52 -6.57
C ASN A 67 9.77 -1.23 -6.29
N THR A 68 10.04 -1.39 -5.01
CA THR A 68 11.09 -2.25 -4.51
C THR A 68 10.45 -3.53 -3.98
N VAL A 69 10.33 -4.55 -4.83
CA VAL A 69 9.68 -5.83 -4.47
C VAL A 69 10.62 -6.68 -3.60
N ARG A 70 10.69 -6.36 -2.31
CA ARG A 70 11.42 -7.13 -1.30
C ARG A 70 10.70 -7.01 0.04
N LYS A 71 11.02 -7.90 0.99
CA LYS A 71 10.54 -7.75 2.37
C LYS A 71 11.04 -6.42 2.93
N ASN A 72 10.15 -5.57 3.45
CA ASN A 72 10.40 -4.17 3.83
C ASN A 72 10.87 -3.28 2.67
N GLY A 73 10.50 -3.62 1.44
CA GLY A 73 10.68 -2.75 0.29
C GLY A 73 9.60 -1.68 0.26
N SER A 74 9.94 -0.48 -0.20
CA SER A 74 8.97 0.59 -0.39
C SER A 74 8.51 0.67 -1.84
N TYR A 75 7.30 1.18 -2.03
CA TYR A 75 6.76 1.54 -3.32
C TYR A 75 6.26 2.99 -3.31
N GLU A 76 6.34 3.62 -4.47
CA GLU A 76 5.84 4.97 -4.70
C GLU A 76 5.17 5.00 -6.08
N TYR A 77 3.87 5.29 -6.08
CA TYR A 77 3.06 5.43 -7.28
C TYR A 77 2.59 6.88 -7.39
N ARG A 78 3.00 7.52 -8.47
CA ARG A 78 2.62 8.89 -8.79
C ARG A 78 1.56 8.85 -9.87
N ILE A 79 0.39 9.39 -9.55
CA ILE A 79 -0.75 9.47 -10.47
C ILE A 79 -1.23 10.91 -10.59
N GLU A 80 -1.82 11.24 -11.73
CA GLU A 80 -2.51 12.50 -11.98
C GLU A 80 -4.01 12.24 -12.06
N ARG A 81 -4.77 12.84 -11.15
CA ARG A 81 -6.22 12.76 -11.12
C ARG A 81 -6.83 14.14 -11.30
N LYS A 82 -7.60 14.34 -12.37
CA LYS A 82 -8.29 15.62 -12.65
C LYS A 82 -7.34 16.85 -12.57
N GLY A 83 -6.11 16.70 -13.04
CA GLY A 83 -5.08 17.76 -13.02
C GLY A 83 -4.41 17.98 -11.66
N LYS A 84 -4.60 17.08 -10.68
CA LYS A 84 -3.88 17.09 -9.41
C LYS A 84 -2.98 15.88 -9.32
N GLU A 85 -1.73 16.08 -8.93
CA GLU A 85 -0.79 14.99 -8.69
C GLU A 85 -1.02 14.41 -7.29
N ILE A 86 -1.21 13.10 -7.24
CA ILE A 86 -1.40 12.31 -6.02
C ILE A 86 -0.27 11.30 -5.95
N ILE A 87 0.34 11.20 -4.78
CA ILE A 87 1.38 10.21 -4.50
C ILE A 87 0.82 9.16 -3.57
N HIS A 88 0.86 7.91 -4.00
CA HIS A 88 0.61 6.76 -3.15
C HIS A 88 1.94 6.12 -2.77
N SER A 89 2.27 6.14 -1.49
CA SER A 89 3.49 5.54 -0.96
C SER A 89 3.14 4.46 0.05
N GLY A 90 3.99 3.44 0.14
CA GLY A 90 3.79 2.35 1.08
C GLY A 90 4.95 1.39 1.12
N GLU A 91 4.81 0.33 1.92
CA GLU A 91 5.85 -0.66 2.17
C GLU A 91 5.28 -2.08 2.15
N PHE A 92 6.06 -3.04 1.63
CA PHE A 92 5.74 -4.46 1.69
C PHE A 92 6.13 -5.02 3.06
N LEU A 93 5.13 -5.27 3.90
CA LEU A 93 5.29 -5.78 5.27
C LEU A 93 5.55 -7.30 5.27
N GLU A 94 4.81 -8.03 4.44
CA GLU A 94 4.89 -9.50 4.37
C GLU A 94 4.70 -9.97 2.92
N LEU A 95 5.52 -10.94 2.52
CA LEU A 95 5.51 -11.58 1.21
C LEU A 95 5.65 -13.09 1.42
N ASP A 96 4.52 -13.80 1.38
CA ASP A 96 4.46 -15.26 1.33
C ASP A 96 4.00 -15.66 -0.07
N ILE A 97 4.97 -15.91 -0.95
CA ILE A 97 4.70 -16.14 -2.37
C ILE A 97 4.21 -17.58 -2.58
N PRO A 98 3.07 -17.83 -3.28
CA PRO A 98 2.10 -16.88 -3.85
C PRO A 98 0.81 -16.75 -3.02
N ASN A 99 0.82 -17.08 -1.73
CA ASN A 99 -0.37 -17.21 -0.89
C ASN A 99 -0.82 -15.89 -0.24
N ARG A 100 0.10 -15.00 0.12
CA ARG A 100 -0.21 -13.76 0.84
C ARG A 100 0.76 -12.64 0.57
N VAL A 101 0.21 -11.45 0.32
CA VAL A 101 0.95 -10.18 0.28
C VAL A 101 0.30 -9.22 1.26
N SER A 102 1.12 -8.55 2.06
CA SER A 102 0.67 -7.56 3.04
C SER A 102 1.44 -6.27 2.81
N LEU A 103 0.72 -5.17 2.60
CA LEU A 103 1.29 -3.88 2.25
C LEU A 103 0.64 -2.76 3.06
N SER A 104 1.44 -1.76 3.43
CA SER A 104 0.94 -0.49 3.95
C SER A 104 0.61 0.44 2.79
N TRP A 105 -0.45 1.23 2.89
CA TRP A 105 -0.86 2.18 1.85
C TRP A 105 -1.10 3.56 2.46
N ARG A 106 -0.47 4.58 1.89
CA ARG A 106 -0.70 5.98 2.25
C ARG A 106 -0.86 6.81 0.99
N GLU A 107 -1.93 7.58 0.93
CA GLU A 107 -2.13 8.62 -0.08
C GLU A 107 -1.65 9.96 0.49
N SER A 108 -0.91 10.73 -0.29
CA SER A 108 -0.54 12.11 0.03
C SER A 108 -0.73 12.97 -1.21
N PRO A 109 -1.46 14.10 -1.11
CA PRO A 109 -1.51 15.07 -2.20
C PRO A 109 -0.13 15.68 -2.36
N LYS A 110 0.31 15.89 -3.61
CA LYS A 110 1.50 16.70 -3.86
C LYS A 110 1.09 18.17 -3.85
N GLU A 111 1.77 18.94 -2.99
CA GLU A 111 1.56 20.38 -2.80
C GLU A 111 1.95 21.20 -4.04
#